data_AF-A0A6N6T509-F1
#
_entry.id   AF-A0A6N6T509-F1
#
_cell.length_a   1.000
_cell.length_b   1.000
_cell.length_c   1.000
_cell.angle_alpha   90.00
_cell.angle_beta   90.00
_cell.angle_gamma   90.00
#
_symmetry.space_group_name_H-M   'P 1'
#
loop_
_entity.id
_entity.type
_entity.pdbx_description
1 polymer ?
#
loop_
_entity_poly.entity_id
_entity_poly.type
_entity_poly.pdbx_seq_one_letter_code
_entity_poly.pdbx_strand_id
1 'polypeptide(L)' 'MLELKILRKSRERTVADGLEQAWQYLHRMGEGSGHLAIFDHSDRTWEEKIYRREEAYRGRRIIVWGC' A
#
# COMPACT_ATOMS: atom_id res chain seq x y z
N MET A 1 -10.09 -0.82 -5.55
CA MET A 1 -10.11 -0.33 -4.15
C MET A 1 -8.87 0.51 -3.90
N LEU A 2 -8.98 1.58 -3.12
CA LEU A 2 -7.85 2.37 -2.64
C LEU A 2 -7.80 2.34 -1.10
N GLU A 3 -6.64 1.99 -0.55
CA GLU A 3 -6.31 2.04 0.89
C GLU A 3 -5.17 3.04 1.09
N LEU A 4 -5.21 3.82 2.18
CA LEU A 4 -4.19 4.83 2.49
C LEU A 4 -3.58 4.56 3.87
N LYS A 5 -2.24 4.58 3.94
CA LYS A 5 -1.49 4.51 5.19
C LYS A 5 -0.55 5.69 5.31
N ILE A 6 -0.50 6.29 6.50
CA ILE A 6 0.54 7.26 6.84
C ILE A 6 1.77 6.47 7.31
N LEU A 7 2.94 6.81 6.78
CA LEU A 7 4.20 6.26 7.24
C LEU A 7 4.48 6.73 8.67
N ARG A 8 4.33 5.83 9.65
CA ARG A 8 4.57 6.11 11.09
C ARG A 8 5.73 5.33 11.69
N LYS A 9 6.06 4.17 11.12
CA LYS A 9 7.14 3.29 11.58
C LYS A 9 8.13 3.13 10.42
N SER A 10 8.64 1.93 10.21
CA SER A 10 9.35 1.61 8.98
C SER A 10 8.39 1.38 7.81
N ARG A 11 8.88 1.62 6.60
CA ARG A 11 8.11 1.42 5.36
C ARG A 11 7.63 -0.02 5.24
N GLU A 12 8.46 -0.98 5.62
CA GLU A 12 8.17 -2.40 5.54
C GLU A 12 6.97 -2.78 6.39
N ARG A 13 6.90 -2.29 7.64
CA ARG A 13 5.74 -2.54 8.51
C ARG A 13 4.49 -1.85 7.99
N THR A 14 4.60 -0.59 7.57
CA THR A 14 3.44 0.16 7.06
C THR A 14 2.88 -0.49 5.79
N VAL A 15 3.74 -0.99 4.89
CA VAL A 15 3.31 -1.76 3.71
C VAL A 15 2.69 -3.09 4.12
N ALA A 16 3.29 -3.85 5.03
CA ALA A 16 2.75 -5.14 5.49
C ALA A 16 1.33 -4.99 6.10
N ASP A 17 1.15 -4.02 6.99
CA ASP A 17 -0.14 -3.73 7.62
C ASP A 17 -1.18 -3.27 6.58
N GLY A 18 -0.76 -2.46 5.60
CA GLY A 18 -1.61 -2.00 4.51
C GLY A 18 -2.02 -3.12 3.54
N LEU A 19 -1.10 -4.03 3.22
CA LEU A 19 -1.37 -5.20 2.36
C LEU A 19 -2.37 -6.14 3.01
N GLU A 20 -2.21 -6.43 4.31
CA GLU A 20 -3.17 -7.26 5.07
C GLU A 20 -4.57 -6.62 5.04
N GLN A 21 -4.68 -5.33 5.36
CA GLN A 21 -5.97 -4.65 5.37
C GLN A 21 -6.62 -4.58 3.97
N ALA A 22 -5.86 -4.21 2.95
CA ALA A 22 -6.36 -4.18 1.57
C ALA A 22 -6.77 -5.58 1.10
N TRP A 23 -6.02 -6.62 1.45
CA TRP A 23 -6.40 -7.99 1.15
C TRP A 23 -7.71 -8.40 1.84
N GLN A 24 -7.91 -8.07 3.11
CA GLN A 24 -9.15 -8.39 3.83
C GLN A 24 -10.39 -7.76 3.17
N TYR A 25 -10.26 -6.56 2.61
CA TYR A 25 -11.31 -5.95 1.83
C TYR A 25 -11.50 -6.65 0.46
N LEU A 26 -10.43 -6.94 -0.27
CA LEU A 26 -10.51 -7.63 -1.57
C LEU A 26 -11.09 -9.04 -1.42
N HIS A 27 -10.72 -9.75 -0.35
CA HIS A 27 -11.24 -11.07 -0.05
C HIS A 27 -12.74 -11.04 0.18
N ARG A 28 -13.26 -10.05 0.92
CA ARG A 28 -14.70 -9.86 1.13
C ARG A 28 -15.47 -9.52 -0.15
N MET A 29 -14.85 -8.81 -1.09
CA MET A 29 -15.49 -8.48 -2.37
C MET A 29 -15.45 -9.61 -3.40
N GLY A 30 -14.75 -10.72 -3.13
CA GLY A 30 -14.73 -11.91 -3.98
C GLY A 30 -13.78 -11.81 -5.19
N GLU A 31 -13.69 -10.66 -5.85
CA GLU A 31 -12.74 -10.42 -6.95
C GLU A 31 -12.24 -8.97 -6.98
N GLY A 32 -11.04 -8.77 -7.53
CA GLY A 32 -10.49 -7.44 -7.80
C GLY A 32 -9.02 -7.26 -7.50
N SER A 33 -8.50 -6.14 -7.97
CA SER A 33 -7.18 -5.61 -7.63
C SER A 33 -7.31 -4.38 -6.72
N GLY A 34 -6.25 -4.12 -5.96
CA GLY A 34 -6.20 -3.03 -4.99
C GLY A 34 -5.07 -2.06 -5.26
N HIS A 35 -5.23 -0.86 -4.74
CA HIS A 35 -4.16 0.13 -4.62
C HIS A 35 -3.94 0.45 -3.15
N LEU A 36 -2.68 0.50 -2.73
CA LEU A 36 -2.25 0.92 -1.41
C LEU A 36 -1.36 2.14 -1.57
N ALA A 37 -1.77 3.30 -1.06
CA ALA A 37 -0.95 4.50 -1.02
C ALA A 37 -0.28 4.61 0.37
N ILE A 38 1.03 4.83 0.37
CA ILE A 38 1.82 5.10 1.57
C ILE A 38 2.22 6.57 1.53
N PHE A 39 1.66 7.37 2.44
CA PHE A 39 1.95 8.78 2.57
C PHE A 39 3.10 9.02 3.56
N ASP A 40 4.24 9.48 3.05
CA ASP A 40 5.42 9.91 3.77
C ASP A 40 5.32 11.41 4.10
N HIS A 41 4.95 11.70 5.34
CA HIS A 41 4.80 13.05 5.88
C HIS A 41 6.13 13.72 6.29
N SER A 42 7.28 13.11 6.00
CA SER A 42 8.59 13.73 6.27
C SER A 42 8.91 14.88 5.32
N ASP A 43 9.97 15.63 5.58
CA ASP A 43 10.43 16.73 4.72
C ASP A 43 11.29 16.26 3.52
N ARG A 44 11.33 14.96 3.24
CA ARG A 44 12.04 14.42 2.06
C ARG A 44 11.48 14.99 0.76
N THR A 45 12.31 14.99 -0.27
CA THR A 45 11.91 15.46 -1.59
C THR A 45 10.84 14.55 -2.20
N TRP A 46 10.04 15.09 -3.12
CA TRP A 46 9.02 14.30 -3.81
C TRP A 46 9.65 13.17 -4.62
N GLU A 47 10.82 13.40 -5.21
CA GLU A 47 11.60 12.43 -5.97
C GLU A 47 11.97 11.19 -5.14
N GLU A 48 12.21 11.34 -3.84
CA GLU A 48 12.50 10.23 -2.92
C GLU A 48 11.25 9.47 -2.47
N LYS A 49 10.10 10.15 -2.43
CA LYS A 49 8.83 9.59 -1.93
C LYS A 49 8.03 8.88 -3.00
N ILE A 50 8.10 9.35 -4.24
CA ILE A 50 7.30 8.85 -5.34
C ILE A 50 7.89 7.54 -5.84
N TYR A 51 7.17 6.44 -5.60
CA TYR A 51 7.51 5.13 -6.17
C TYR A 51 6.25 4.33 -6.46
N ARG A 52 6.40 3.31 -7.31
CA ARG A 52 5.36 2.33 -7.61
C ARG A 52 5.94 0.92 -7.50
N ARG A 53 5.24 0.03 -6.81
CA ARG A 53 5.60 -1.38 -6.70
C ARG A 53 4.35 -2.24 -6.85
N GLU A 54 4.51 -3.43 -7.41
CA GLU A 54 3.43 -4.40 -7.51
C GLU A 54 3.67 -5.55 -6.54
N GLU A 55 2.67 -5.85 -5.73
CA GLU A 55 2.70 -6.94 -4.76
C GLU A 55 1.63 -7.98 -5.07
N ALA A 56 2.05 -9.24 -5.12
CA ALA A 56 1.15 -10.39 -5.07
C ALA A 56 0.99 -10.83 -3.61
N TYR A 57 -0.15 -10.52 -2.99
CA TYR A 57 -0.42 -10.83 -1.60
C TYR A 57 -1.61 -11.80 -1.49
N ARG A 58 -1.36 -13.03 -1.04
CA ARG A 58 -2.37 -14.09 -0.87
C ARG A 58 -3.28 -14.26 -2.11
N GLY A 59 -2.67 -14.31 -3.30
CA GLY A 59 -3.35 -14.48 -4.58
C GLY A 59 -4.07 -13.23 -5.12
N ARG A 60 -3.94 -12.07 -4.46
CA ARG A 60 -4.47 -10.79 -4.95
C ARG A 60 -3.34 -9.87 -5.38
N ARG A 61 -3.56 -9.14 -6.47
CA ARG A 61 -2.64 -8.10 -6.96
C ARG A 61 -2.97 -6.77 -6.28
N ILE A 62 -1.98 -6.19 -5.62
CA ILE A 62 -2.07 -4.88 -4.96
C ILE A 62 -0.91 -4.01 -5.47
N ILE A 63 -1.24 -2.85 -6.02
CA ILE A 63 -0.23 -1.86 -6.44
C ILE A 63 0.02 -0.91 -5.28
N VAL A 64 1.28 -0.86 -4.83
CA VAL A 64 1.73 0.03 -3.76
C VAL A 64 2.30 1.31 -4.38
N TRP A 65 1.86 2.45 -3.89
CA TRP A 65 2.34 3.78 -4.25
C TRP A 65 3.01 4.43 -3.05
N GLY A 66 4.12 5.12 -3.29
CA GLY A 66 4.67 6.11 -2.37
C GLY A 66 4.25 7.51 -2.79
N CYS A 67 3.88 8.34 -1.81
CA CYS A 67 3.61 9.77 -1.95
C CYS A 67 3.97 10.52 -0.67
#